data_AF-A0A7Y2M4A4-F1
#
_entry.id   AF-A0A7Y2M4A4-F1
#
_cell.length_a   1.000
_cell.length_b   1.000
_cell.length_c   1.000
_cell.angle_alpha   90.00
_cell.angle_beta   90.00
_cell.angle_gamma   90.00
#
_symmetry.space_group_name_H-M   'P 1'
#
loop_
_entity.id
_entity.type
_entity.pdbx_description
1 polymer ?
#
loop_
_entity_poly.entity_id
_entity_poly.type
_entity_poly.pdbx_seq_one_letter_code
_entity_poly.pdbx_strand_id
1 'polypeptide(L)'
;MTSPRWAFAFFAALLALVGAVVGVETVRIVGDALERPGIPAFYAQPDGAADGDPGTLVKADELLGAPFAARAWRLMYRSTDANGEPVVVTGILVVPLGVAPAGGRTVVSWAHPTTGAAPDCAPSYGFDPFIGIEGLRFLLDRGFAVVATDYAGMGTDGPDSYLVGATEGNGVLDAVRAAQAIPEARASDRVVLWGHSQGGQAALFAAERAAQYAPELDILAVAVAAPAADLTALLSAHLDDIQGVTIGSYAFTAFAEVYRDTVPGVVLADVLTPQALEIVPTMNRLCLLTNIPELHRIGEPLVGDFTRVDPTTTEPWKSLLERNSAGSTPFDAPLFIAQGLADELVDADDTTGFAGHEASLGMDVTYHEIPFANHGTVAYFSLPGMLRWLDGVVAR
;
A
#
# COMPACT_ATOMS: atom_id res chain seq x y z
N MET A 1 -7.63 44.04 31.31
CA MET A 1 -6.16 44.05 31.44
C MET A 1 -5.71 42.65 31.82
N THR A 2 -5.30 41.85 30.83
CA THR A 2 -4.70 40.52 31.07
C THR A 2 -3.34 40.72 31.74
N SER A 3 -3.12 40.13 32.92
CA SER A 3 -1.88 40.38 33.66
C SER A 3 -0.67 39.76 32.93
N PRO A 4 0.51 40.42 32.92
CA PRO A 4 1.71 39.94 32.22
C PRO A 4 2.21 38.55 32.65
N ARG A 5 1.79 38.05 33.82
CA ARG A 5 2.10 36.71 34.32
C ARG A 5 1.41 35.59 33.53
N TRP A 6 0.22 35.85 32.99
CA TRP A 6 -0.52 34.88 32.17
C TRP A 6 0.12 34.73 30.79
N ALA A 7 0.57 35.84 30.18
CA ALA A 7 1.29 35.81 28.91
C ALA A 7 2.62 35.05 29.04
N PHE A 8 3.40 35.32 30.09
CA PHE A 8 4.66 34.61 30.34
C PHE A 8 4.44 33.10 30.57
N ALA A 9 3.47 32.73 31.40
CA ALA A 9 3.15 31.32 31.64
C ALA A 9 2.68 30.61 30.37
N PHE A 10 1.88 31.29 29.53
CA PHE A 10 1.44 30.77 28.24
C PHE A 10 2.61 30.55 27.27
N PHE A 11 3.51 31.52 27.12
CA PHE A 11 4.68 31.38 26.25
C PHE A 11 5.66 30.31 26.75
N ALA A 12 5.87 30.21 28.07
CA ALA A 12 6.70 29.16 28.64
C ALA A 12 6.10 27.76 28.41
N ALA A 13 4.79 27.61 28.57
CA ALA A 13 4.08 26.35 28.28
C ALA A 13 4.13 26.01 26.78
N LEU A 14 3.97 27.00 25.89
CA LEU A 14 4.08 26.81 24.45
C LEU A 14 5.50 26.39 24.03
N LEU A 15 6.54 27.05 24.56
CA LEU A 15 7.92 26.69 24.30
C LEU A 15 8.27 25.29 24.83
N ALA A 16 7.75 24.92 26.00
CA ALA A 16 7.92 23.58 26.54
C ALA A 16 7.22 22.53 25.66
N LEU A 17 6.01 22.82 25.16
CA LEU A 17 5.28 21.94 24.24
C LEU A 17 6.03 21.78 22.91
N VAL A 18 6.48 22.87 22.29
CA VAL A 18 7.27 22.85 21.06
C VAL A 18 8.57 22.08 21.28
N GLY A 19 9.27 22.34 22.39
CA GLY A 19 10.49 21.60 22.76
C GLY A 19 10.25 20.11 22.95
N ALA A 20 9.11 19.70 23.52
CA ALA A 20 8.74 18.30 23.67
C ALA A 20 8.44 17.64 22.31
N VAL A 21 7.68 18.30 21.44
CA VAL A 21 7.39 17.80 20.08
C VAL A 21 8.68 17.66 19.27
N VAL A 22 9.54 18.69 19.28
CA VAL A 22 10.85 18.64 18.61
C VAL A 22 11.72 17.53 19.18
N GLY A 23 11.73 17.35 20.50
CA GLY A 23 12.46 16.28 21.16
C GLY A 23 12.01 14.89 20.73
N VAL A 24 10.70 14.65 20.64
CA VAL A 24 10.12 13.37 20.21
C VAL A 24 10.46 13.06 18.76
N GLU A 25 10.25 14.00 17.83
CA GLU A 25 10.60 13.78 16.41
C GLU A 25 12.12 13.62 16.22
N THR A 26 12.93 14.33 17.03
CA THR A 26 14.39 14.15 17.01
C THR A 26 14.78 12.73 17.43
N VAL A 27 14.12 12.15 18.46
CA VAL A 27 14.38 10.76 18.88
C VAL A 27 14.05 9.78 17.76
N ARG A 28 12.91 9.95 17.07
CA ARG A 28 12.52 9.13 15.91
C ARG A 28 13.58 9.19 14.80
N ILE A 29 13.95 10.40 14.38
CA ILE A 29 14.92 10.63 13.31
C ILE A 29 16.31 10.08 13.69
N VAL A 30 16.76 10.31 14.93
CA VAL A 30 18.04 9.78 15.41
C VAL A 30 18.01 8.25 15.52
N GLY A 31 16.89 7.66 15.95
CA GLY A 31 16.68 6.22 15.98
C GLY A 31 16.84 5.59 14.60
N ASP A 32 16.12 6.12 13.59
CA ASP A 32 16.25 5.67 12.19
C ASP A 32 17.70 5.78 11.71
N ALA A 33 18.36 6.92 11.96
CA ALA A 33 19.75 7.13 11.58
C ALA A 33 20.72 6.12 12.22
N LEU A 34 20.45 5.68 13.46
CA LEU A 34 21.24 4.66 14.15
C LEU A 34 21.01 3.25 13.60
N GLU A 35 19.81 2.95 13.10
CA GLU A 35 19.45 1.67 12.50
C GLU A 35 19.99 1.50 11.08
N ARG A 36 20.11 2.60 10.33
CA ARG A 36 20.50 2.60 8.90
C ARG A 36 21.67 1.67 8.55
N PRO A 37 22.79 1.63 9.30
CA PRO A 37 23.90 0.74 8.96
C PRO A 37 23.55 -0.75 8.99
N GLY A 38 22.55 -1.16 9.78
CA GLY A 38 22.12 -2.55 9.93
C GLY A 38 20.99 -2.97 8.97
N ILE A 39 20.29 -2.02 8.36
CA ILE A 39 19.13 -2.27 7.49
C ILE A 39 19.47 -3.28 6.39
N PRO A 40 20.53 -3.14 5.57
CA PRO A 40 20.80 -4.10 4.49
C PRO A 40 20.90 -5.58 4.95
N ALA A 41 21.41 -5.82 6.16
CA ALA A 41 21.49 -7.19 6.72
C ALA A 41 20.10 -7.76 7.05
N PHE A 42 19.14 -6.90 7.41
CA PHE A 42 17.75 -7.31 7.58
C PHE A 42 17.09 -7.70 6.25
N TYR A 43 17.51 -7.17 5.09
CA TYR A 43 16.84 -7.51 3.83
C TYR A 43 17.44 -8.74 3.13
N ALA A 44 18.62 -9.19 3.57
CA ALA A 44 19.15 -10.49 3.16
C ALA A 44 18.23 -11.62 3.66
N GLN A 45 17.64 -12.37 2.73
CA GLN A 45 16.79 -13.52 3.07
C GLN A 45 17.65 -14.62 3.71
N PRO A 46 17.29 -15.14 4.90
CA PRO A 46 17.95 -16.31 5.46
C PRO A 46 17.62 -17.57 4.67
N ASP A 47 18.43 -18.62 4.82
CA ASP A 47 18.10 -19.95 4.32
C ASP A 47 16.74 -20.40 4.88
N GLY A 48 15.87 -20.92 4.02
CA GLY A 48 14.52 -21.34 4.41
C GLY A 48 13.52 -20.20 4.64
N ALA A 49 13.81 -18.97 4.19
CA ALA A 49 12.87 -17.84 4.31
C ALA A 49 11.49 -18.09 3.65
N ALA A 50 11.43 -18.98 2.67
CA ALA A 50 10.22 -19.40 1.97
C ALA A 50 9.51 -20.60 2.61
N ASP A 51 10.04 -21.15 3.72
CA ASP A 51 9.46 -22.28 4.43
C ASP A 51 8.23 -21.87 5.26
N GLY A 52 7.38 -22.85 5.58
CA GLY A 52 6.19 -22.65 6.39
C GLY A 52 4.95 -22.21 5.60
N ASP A 53 3.89 -21.91 6.35
CA ASP A 53 2.59 -21.51 5.80
C ASP A 53 2.58 -20.01 5.44
N PRO A 54 1.68 -19.56 4.56
CA PRO A 54 1.50 -18.13 4.31
C PRO A 54 1.28 -17.33 5.60
N GLY A 55 1.99 -16.20 5.73
CA GLY A 55 2.01 -15.38 6.95
C GLY A 55 3.03 -15.78 8.01
N THR A 56 3.82 -16.85 7.78
CA THR A 56 4.88 -17.24 8.71
C THR A 56 5.91 -16.12 8.86
N LEU A 57 6.12 -15.66 10.10
CA LEU A 57 7.13 -14.67 10.42
C LEU A 57 8.53 -15.29 10.29
N VAL A 58 9.33 -14.77 9.36
CA VAL A 58 10.71 -15.20 9.11
C VAL A 58 11.66 -14.51 10.09
N LYS A 59 11.56 -13.18 10.23
CA LYS A 59 12.31 -12.40 11.21
C LYS A 59 11.63 -11.06 11.52
N ALA A 60 11.96 -10.52 12.68
CA ALA A 60 11.51 -9.20 13.10
C ALA A 60 12.60 -8.47 13.90
N ASP A 61 12.81 -7.20 13.59
CA ASP A 61 13.65 -6.28 14.36
C ASP A 61 12.78 -5.18 14.94
N GLU A 62 12.85 -4.98 16.26
CA GLU A 62 12.21 -3.83 16.89
C GLU A 62 12.95 -2.54 16.53
N LEU A 63 12.20 -1.51 16.17
CA LEU A 63 12.71 -0.21 15.73
C LEU A 63 12.83 0.75 16.93
N LEU A 64 14.02 1.32 17.10
CA LEU A 64 14.32 2.43 17.98
C LEU A 64 13.64 3.72 17.52
N GLY A 65 13.57 3.94 16.20
CA GLY A 65 12.96 5.11 15.57
C GLY A 65 11.44 5.09 15.52
N ALA A 66 10.74 4.53 16.52
CA ALA A 66 9.29 4.34 16.47
C ALA A 66 8.48 5.66 16.60
N PRO A 67 7.25 5.72 16.05
CA PRO A 67 6.35 6.85 16.26
C PRO A 67 6.03 7.11 17.75
N PHE A 68 5.67 8.35 18.07
CA PHE A 68 5.32 8.74 19.44
C PHE A 68 4.26 7.81 20.06
N ALA A 69 4.51 7.40 21.31
CA ALA A 69 3.62 6.51 22.08
C ALA A 69 3.31 5.17 21.39
N ALA A 70 4.24 4.66 20.58
CA ALA A 70 4.16 3.38 19.91
C ALA A 70 5.46 2.56 20.05
N ARG A 71 5.37 1.27 19.77
CA ARG A 71 6.49 0.41 19.40
C ARG A 71 6.34 0.08 17.92
N ALA A 72 7.45 -0.19 17.25
CA ALA A 72 7.41 -0.61 15.86
C ALA A 72 8.40 -1.74 15.60
N TRP A 73 8.10 -2.56 14.59
CA TRP A 73 8.96 -3.65 14.14
C TRP A 73 9.06 -3.61 12.62
N ARG A 74 10.24 -3.91 12.11
CA ARG A 74 10.40 -4.32 10.72
C ARG A 74 10.22 -5.82 10.65
N LEU A 75 9.40 -6.29 9.72
CA LEU A 75 9.01 -7.68 9.56
C LEU A 75 9.55 -8.21 8.23
N MET A 76 9.88 -9.49 8.21
CA MET A 76 10.01 -10.31 7.01
C MET A 76 9.14 -11.54 7.23
N TYR A 77 8.31 -11.88 6.25
CA TYR A 77 7.36 -12.97 6.35
C TYR A 77 7.16 -13.65 4.99
N ARG A 78 6.71 -14.90 5.03
CA ARG A 78 6.41 -15.69 3.84
C ARG A 78 4.99 -15.39 3.35
N SER A 79 4.82 -15.22 2.05
CA SER A 79 3.54 -15.02 1.36
C SER A 79 3.46 -15.91 0.11
N THR A 80 2.36 -15.85 -0.63
CA THR A 80 2.11 -16.66 -1.84
C THR A 80 1.86 -15.75 -3.04
N ASP A 81 2.52 -16.03 -4.17
CA ASP A 81 2.27 -15.30 -5.41
C ASP A 81 0.98 -15.73 -6.15
N ALA A 82 0.70 -15.07 -7.27
CA ALA A 82 -0.45 -15.34 -8.13
C ALA A 82 -0.45 -16.74 -8.78
N ASN A 83 0.68 -17.44 -8.78
CA ASN A 83 0.85 -18.79 -9.32
C ASN A 83 0.82 -19.88 -8.24
N GLY A 84 0.77 -19.49 -6.96
CA GLY A 84 0.75 -20.42 -5.82
C GLY A 84 2.13 -20.72 -5.24
N GLU A 85 3.18 -20.07 -5.74
CA GLU A 85 4.57 -20.27 -5.29
C GLU A 85 4.89 -19.40 -4.06
N PRO A 86 5.77 -19.86 -3.17
CA PRO A 86 6.17 -19.10 -2.00
C PRO A 86 7.03 -17.89 -2.39
N VAL A 87 6.71 -16.73 -1.82
CA VAL A 87 7.51 -15.50 -1.92
C VAL A 87 7.79 -14.95 -0.52
N VAL A 88 8.83 -14.13 -0.40
CA VAL A 88 9.19 -13.44 0.85
C VAL A 88 8.85 -11.96 0.70
N VAL A 89 8.23 -11.40 1.73
CA VAL A 89 7.77 -10.01 1.76
C VAL A 89 8.22 -9.36 3.06
N THR A 90 8.50 -8.06 3.01
CA THR A 90 8.82 -7.26 4.18
C THR A 90 7.72 -6.26 4.51
N GLY A 91 7.85 -5.61 5.67
CA GLY A 91 6.91 -4.58 6.08
C GLY A 91 7.22 -4.00 7.44
N ILE A 92 6.32 -3.15 7.91
CA ILE A 92 6.41 -2.48 9.20
C ILE A 92 5.15 -2.77 10.01
N LEU A 93 5.33 -3.12 11.27
CA LEU A 93 4.27 -3.17 12.27
C LEU A 93 4.42 -2.01 13.24
N VAL A 94 3.34 -1.28 13.52
CA VAL A 94 3.29 -0.20 14.51
C VAL A 94 2.18 -0.47 15.50
N VAL A 95 2.50 -0.44 16.79
CA VAL A 95 1.58 -0.82 17.87
C VAL A 95 1.56 0.26 18.93
N PRO A 96 0.39 0.76 19.36
CA PRO A 96 0.31 1.78 20.39
C PRO A 96 0.66 1.19 21.78
N LEU A 97 1.31 1.99 22.63
CA LEU A 97 1.76 1.58 23.97
C LEU A 97 0.63 1.38 25.00
N GLY A 98 -0.61 1.78 24.69
CA GLY A 98 -1.75 1.63 25.59
C GLY A 98 -2.06 0.17 25.94
N VAL A 99 -2.89 -0.10 26.95
CA VAL A 99 -3.30 -1.48 27.26
C VAL A 99 -4.13 -2.04 26.11
N ALA A 100 -3.76 -3.22 25.59
CA ALA A 100 -4.55 -3.90 24.56
C ALA A 100 -5.89 -4.39 25.13
N PRO A 101 -6.99 -4.35 24.35
CA PRO A 101 -8.25 -4.98 24.74
C PRO A 101 -8.08 -6.47 25.03
N ALA A 102 -9.01 -7.05 25.82
CA ALA A 102 -8.94 -8.46 26.21
C ALA A 102 -8.85 -9.42 25.00
N GLY A 103 -9.58 -9.13 23.92
CA GLY A 103 -9.56 -9.89 22.67
C GLY A 103 -8.45 -9.49 21.69
N GLY A 104 -7.48 -8.67 22.11
CA GLY A 104 -6.43 -8.14 21.24
C GLY A 104 -6.84 -6.88 20.48
N ARG A 105 -5.90 -6.34 19.71
CA ARG A 105 -6.08 -5.15 18.88
C ARG A 105 -6.60 -5.56 17.51
N THR A 106 -7.65 -4.87 17.06
CA THR A 106 -7.97 -4.85 15.63
C THR A 106 -6.73 -4.39 14.86
N VAL A 107 -6.42 -5.10 13.79
CA VAL A 107 -5.26 -4.82 12.93
C VAL A 107 -5.75 -4.06 11.71
N VAL A 108 -5.16 -2.89 11.45
CA VAL A 108 -5.28 -2.24 10.15
C VAL A 108 -4.16 -2.79 9.28
N SER A 109 -4.50 -3.57 8.25
CA SER A 109 -3.55 -3.93 7.22
C SER A 109 -3.56 -2.84 6.16
N TRP A 110 -2.46 -2.09 6.11
CA TRP A 110 -2.31 -0.94 5.25
C TRP A 110 -1.47 -1.29 4.02
N ALA A 111 -2.01 -0.92 2.86
CA ALA A 111 -1.43 -1.15 1.55
C ALA A 111 -1.01 0.21 0.95
N HIS A 112 0.28 0.37 0.67
CA HIS A 112 0.82 1.66 0.20
C HIS A 112 0.46 1.97 -1.26
N PRO A 113 0.35 3.26 -1.63
CA PRO A 113 0.31 3.68 -3.03
C PRO A 113 1.67 3.45 -3.71
N THR A 114 1.75 3.63 -5.03
CA THR A 114 3.00 3.42 -5.80
C THR A 114 4.21 4.12 -5.19
N THR A 115 5.22 3.35 -4.78
CA THR A 115 6.54 3.86 -4.38
C THR A 115 7.65 3.52 -5.37
N GLY A 116 7.40 2.56 -6.27
CA GLY A 116 8.33 2.01 -7.24
C GLY A 116 8.14 0.50 -7.33
N ALA A 117 9.05 -0.19 -8.04
CA ALA A 117 9.02 -1.64 -8.23
C ALA A 117 10.34 -2.34 -7.84
N ALA A 118 11.43 -1.58 -7.64
CA ALA A 118 12.71 -2.14 -7.24
C ALA A 118 12.77 -2.50 -5.75
N PRO A 119 13.66 -3.42 -5.34
CA PRO A 119 13.89 -3.76 -3.94
C PRO A 119 14.08 -2.55 -3.02
N ASP A 120 14.86 -1.56 -3.44
CA ASP A 120 15.14 -0.34 -2.68
C ASP A 120 13.92 0.60 -2.53
N CYS A 121 12.82 0.35 -3.26
CA CYS A 121 11.59 1.14 -3.21
C CYS A 121 10.60 0.67 -2.15
N ALA A 122 10.91 -0.41 -1.42
CA ALA A 122 10.16 -0.85 -0.26
C ALA A 122 10.02 0.29 0.78
N PRO A 123 8.80 0.69 1.16
CA PRO A 123 8.60 1.68 2.21
C PRO A 123 9.35 1.36 3.51
N SER A 124 9.39 0.09 3.93
CA SER A 124 10.07 -0.34 5.17
C SER A 124 11.60 -0.22 5.13
N TYR A 125 12.17 -0.15 3.91
CA TYR A 125 13.61 0.08 3.66
C TYR A 125 13.96 1.57 3.67
N GLY A 126 12.98 2.43 3.41
CA GLY A 126 13.11 3.88 3.32
C GLY A 126 13.53 4.56 4.64
N PHE A 127 13.77 5.87 4.54
CA PHE A 127 14.00 6.71 5.72
C PHE A 127 12.64 6.97 6.35
N ASP A 128 12.53 6.79 7.66
CA ASP A 128 11.30 7.07 8.38
C ASP A 128 10.09 6.36 7.74
N PRO A 129 10.01 5.02 7.85
CA PRO A 129 9.09 4.19 7.08
C PRO A 129 7.60 4.36 7.48
N PHE A 130 7.31 5.30 8.37
CA PHE A 130 5.96 5.60 8.86
C PHE A 130 5.36 6.84 8.20
N ILE A 131 6.17 7.71 7.57
CA ILE A 131 5.74 9.03 7.10
C ILE A 131 4.62 8.98 6.05
N GLY A 132 4.59 7.91 5.24
CA GLY A 132 3.62 7.71 4.17
C GLY A 132 2.35 6.97 4.59
N ILE A 133 2.28 6.43 5.82
CA ILE A 133 1.12 5.63 6.26
C ILE A 133 -0.06 6.58 6.57
N GLU A 134 -1.03 6.67 5.65
CA GLU A 134 -2.11 7.66 5.78
C GLU A 134 -2.97 7.39 7.02
N GLY A 135 -2.99 8.36 7.94
CA GLY A 135 -3.81 8.29 9.15
C GLY A 135 -3.20 7.51 10.32
N LEU A 136 -1.93 7.08 10.24
CA LEU A 136 -1.28 6.26 11.27
C LEU A 136 -1.55 6.74 12.71
N ARG A 137 -1.31 8.02 13.02
CA ARG A 137 -1.55 8.57 14.35
C ARG A 137 -3.00 8.38 14.81
N PHE A 138 -3.97 8.67 13.95
CA PHE A 138 -5.39 8.57 14.28
C PHE A 138 -5.86 7.12 14.47
N LEU A 139 -5.23 6.16 13.79
CA LEU A 139 -5.48 4.73 13.95
C LEU A 139 -4.87 4.22 15.27
N LEU A 140 -3.65 4.64 15.59
CA LEU A 140 -2.99 4.33 16.87
C LEU A 140 -3.76 4.91 18.06
N ASP A 141 -4.31 6.12 17.93
CA ASP A 141 -5.16 6.76 18.95
C ASP A 141 -6.46 5.98 19.23
N ARG A 142 -6.95 5.22 18.24
CA ARG A 142 -8.08 4.28 18.39
C ARG A 142 -7.67 2.94 18.98
N GLY A 143 -6.38 2.72 19.23
CA GLY A 143 -5.84 1.51 19.81
C GLY A 143 -5.62 0.37 18.81
N PHE A 144 -5.73 0.65 17.51
CA PHE A 144 -5.41 -0.31 16.45
C PHE A 144 -3.92 -0.57 16.36
N ALA A 145 -3.54 -1.80 16.02
CA ALA A 145 -2.22 -2.08 15.46
C ALA A 145 -2.27 -1.81 13.96
N VAL A 146 -1.20 -1.25 13.38
CA VAL A 146 -1.11 -1.00 11.94
C VAL A 146 0.04 -1.82 11.38
N VAL A 147 -0.23 -2.69 10.42
CA VAL A 147 0.80 -3.40 9.67
C VAL A 147 0.79 -2.91 8.23
N ALA A 148 1.96 -2.48 7.73
CA ALA A 148 2.18 -1.96 6.40
C ALA A 148 3.08 -2.94 5.63
N THR A 149 2.57 -3.52 4.54
CA THR A 149 3.35 -4.42 3.67
C THR A 149 4.20 -3.63 2.68
N ASP A 150 5.30 -4.19 2.16
CA ASP A 150 6.05 -3.62 1.02
C ASP A 150 5.70 -4.24 -0.34
N TYR A 151 4.87 -5.30 -0.38
CA TYR A 151 4.65 -6.17 -1.55
C TYR A 151 5.87 -7.02 -1.98
N ALA A 152 5.60 -8.07 -2.77
CA ALA A 152 6.63 -8.99 -3.25
C ALA A 152 7.52 -8.35 -4.33
N GLY A 153 8.80 -8.70 -4.36
CA GLY A 153 9.80 -8.08 -5.24
C GLY A 153 10.35 -6.73 -4.72
N MET A 154 9.71 -6.17 -3.69
CA MET A 154 10.22 -5.03 -2.93
C MET A 154 10.88 -5.48 -1.62
N GLY A 155 11.97 -4.81 -1.24
CA GLY A 155 12.77 -5.11 -0.06
C GLY A 155 13.64 -6.36 -0.21
N THR A 156 13.12 -7.42 -0.82
CA THR A 156 13.82 -8.69 -0.97
C THR A 156 13.74 -9.22 -2.41
N ASP A 157 14.59 -10.20 -2.73
CA ASP A 157 14.54 -10.87 -4.02
C ASP A 157 13.20 -11.61 -4.24
N GLY A 158 12.64 -11.49 -5.43
CA GLY A 158 11.36 -12.11 -5.81
C GLY A 158 10.81 -11.50 -7.10
N PRO A 159 9.75 -12.08 -7.67
CA PRO A 159 9.09 -11.50 -8.83
C PRO A 159 8.48 -10.15 -8.45
N ASP A 160 8.52 -9.19 -9.38
CA ASP A 160 7.79 -7.94 -9.24
C ASP A 160 6.28 -8.23 -9.13
N SER A 161 5.60 -7.50 -8.25
CA SER A 161 4.18 -7.65 -8.00
C SER A 161 3.37 -6.40 -8.27
N TYR A 162 3.94 -5.36 -8.89
CA TYR A 162 3.23 -4.11 -9.19
C TYR A 162 1.91 -4.35 -9.93
N LEU A 163 0.80 -4.06 -9.26
CA LEU A 163 -0.58 -4.27 -9.73
C LEU A 163 -0.90 -5.73 -10.07
N VAL A 164 -0.15 -6.69 -9.53
CA VAL A 164 -0.47 -8.12 -9.57
C VAL A 164 -1.39 -8.42 -8.40
N GLY A 165 -2.69 -8.16 -8.58
CA GLY A 165 -3.67 -8.07 -7.49
C GLY A 165 -3.70 -9.29 -6.58
N ALA A 166 -3.63 -10.50 -7.14
CA ALA A 166 -3.61 -11.72 -6.32
C ALA A 166 -2.37 -11.81 -5.39
N THR A 167 -1.19 -11.42 -5.87
CA THR A 167 0.06 -11.43 -5.08
C THR A 167 0.03 -10.34 -4.02
N GLU A 168 -0.32 -9.10 -4.39
CA GLU A 168 -0.38 -7.98 -3.44
C GLU A 168 -1.43 -8.21 -2.37
N GLY A 169 -2.64 -8.67 -2.74
CA GLY A 169 -3.73 -8.99 -1.82
C GLY A 169 -3.36 -10.10 -0.82
N ASN A 170 -2.67 -11.15 -1.28
CA ASN A 170 -2.14 -12.18 -0.38
C ASN A 170 -1.13 -11.59 0.62
N GLY A 171 -0.21 -10.73 0.15
CA GLY A 171 0.75 -10.03 1.01
C GLY A 171 0.08 -9.16 2.08
N VAL A 172 -0.98 -8.43 1.72
CA VAL A 172 -1.77 -7.62 2.67
C VAL A 172 -2.41 -8.50 3.76
N LEU A 173 -2.92 -9.68 3.44
CA LEU A 173 -3.49 -10.61 4.43
C LEU A 173 -2.39 -11.27 5.29
N ASP A 174 -1.31 -11.72 4.65
CA ASP A 174 -0.20 -12.40 5.32
C ASP A 174 0.60 -11.47 6.25
N ALA A 175 0.61 -10.16 5.99
CA ALA A 175 1.14 -9.16 6.90
C ALA A 175 0.42 -9.19 8.26
N VAL A 176 -0.90 -9.43 8.28
CA VAL A 176 -1.68 -9.57 9.53
C VAL A 176 -1.24 -10.80 10.30
N ARG A 177 -1.11 -11.95 9.63
CA ARG A 177 -0.61 -13.20 10.23
C ARG A 177 0.79 -13.02 10.83
N ALA A 178 1.68 -12.35 10.10
CA ALA A 178 3.01 -12.03 10.59
C ALA A 178 2.97 -11.12 11.82
N ALA A 179 2.06 -10.14 11.85
CA ALA A 179 1.87 -9.26 13.01
C ALA A 179 1.31 -10.01 14.23
N GLN A 180 0.46 -11.03 14.05
CA GLN A 180 -0.05 -11.88 15.13
C GLN A 180 1.06 -12.72 15.78
N ALA A 181 2.15 -13.00 15.06
CA ALA A 181 3.31 -13.70 15.60
C ALA A 181 4.17 -12.84 16.55
N ILE A 182 3.93 -11.52 16.62
CA ILE A 182 4.61 -10.61 17.56
C ILE A 182 3.80 -10.52 18.87
N PRO A 183 4.23 -11.14 19.99
CA PRO A 183 3.42 -11.23 21.20
C PRO A 183 3.00 -9.87 21.78
N GLU A 184 3.87 -8.87 21.67
CA GLU A 184 3.61 -7.54 22.21
C GLU A 184 2.66 -6.70 21.35
N ALA A 185 2.43 -7.11 20.10
CA ALA A 185 1.43 -6.49 19.25
C ALA A 185 0.02 -6.74 19.78
N ARG A 186 -0.19 -7.91 20.39
CA ARG A 186 -1.51 -8.40 20.79
C ARG A 186 -2.51 -8.27 19.63
N ALA A 187 -2.04 -8.46 18.40
CA ALA A 187 -2.86 -8.39 17.19
C ALA A 187 -3.91 -9.51 17.22
N SER A 188 -5.16 -9.17 16.93
CA SER A 188 -6.26 -10.14 16.79
C SER A 188 -6.44 -10.59 15.35
N ASP A 189 -7.41 -11.47 15.13
CA ASP A 189 -7.96 -11.87 13.82
C ASP A 189 -8.86 -10.81 13.17
N ARG A 190 -9.36 -9.84 13.93
CA ARG A 190 -10.14 -8.71 13.42
C ARG A 190 -9.29 -7.75 12.59
N VAL A 191 -9.65 -7.55 11.32
CA VAL A 191 -8.89 -6.78 10.34
C VAL A 191 -9.70 -5.64 9.75
N VAL A 192 -9.03 -4.51 9.54
CA VAL A 192 -9.48 -3.42 8.67
C VAL A 192 -8.48 -3.32 7.53
N LEU A 193 -8.96 -3.34 6.29
CA LEU A 193 -8.12 -3.13 5.11
C LEU A 193 -8.15 -1.64 4.74
N TRP A 194 -6.98 -1.02 4.56
CA TRP A 194 -6.87 0.40 4.18
C TRP A 194 -5.82 0.56 3.09
N GLY A 195 -6.17 1.23 1.98
CA GLY A 195 -5.22 1.45 0.89
C GLY A 195 -5.57 2.60 -0.03
N HIS A 196 -4.58 3.10 -0.76
CA HIS A 196 -4.71 4.22 -1.67
C HIS A 196 -4.04 3.92 -3.02
N SER A 197 -4.65 4.32 -4.15
CA SER A 197 -4.07 4.12 -5.49
C SER A 197 -3.81 2.64 -5.77
N GLN A 198 -2.57 2.23 -6.10
CA GLN A 198 -2.13 0.83 -6.12
C GLN A 198 -2.55 0.07 -4.86
N GLY A 199 -2.28 0.63 -3.68
CA GLY A 199 -2.67 0.00 -2.42
C GLY A 199 -4.19 -0.11 -2.23
N GLY A 200 -4.97 0.75 -2.89
CA GLY A 200 -6.43 0.60 -2.94
C GLY A 200 -6.82 -0.66 -3.71
N GLN A 201 -6.14 -0.95 -4.83
CA GLN A 201 -6.32 -2.18 -5.57
C GLN A 201 -5.86 -3.40 -4.76
N ALA A 202 -4.69 -3.36 -4.11
CA ALA A 202 -4.22 -4.43 -3.23
C ALA A 202 -5.19 -4.72 -2.07
N ALA A 203 -5.76 -3.68 -1.44
CA ALA A 203 -6.74 -3.81 -0.36
C ALA A 203 -8.06 -4.42 -0.84
N LEU A 204 -8.53 -4.07 -2.04
CA LEU A 204 -9.69 -4.70 -2.66
C LEU A 204 -9.43 -6.18 -2.95
N PHE A 205 -8.29 -6.51 -3.57
CA PHE A 205 -7.92 -7.92 -3.81
C PHE A 205 -7.76 -8.72 -2.51
N ALA A 206 -7.23 -8.12 -1.45
CA ALA A 206 -7.20 -8.76 -0.13
C ALA A 206 -8.60 -9.09 0.37
N ALA A 207 -9.57 -8.17 0.21
CA ALA A 207 -10.96 -8.39 0.60
C ALA A 207 -11.63 -9.50 -0.22
N GLU A 208 -11.49 -9.47 -1.56
CA GLU A 208 -12.03 -10.48 -2.47
C GLU A 208 -11.50 -11.90 -2.16
N ARG A 209 -10.24 -11.98 -1.71
CA ARG A 209 -9.55 -13.26 -1.49
C ARG A 209 -9.67 -13.78 -0.06
N ALA A 210 -10.01 -12.95 0.91
CA ALA A 210 -9.96 -13.28 2.34
C ALA A 210 -10.70 -14.59 2.67
N ALA A 211 -11.93 -14.77 2.17
CA ALA A 211 -12.74 -15.96 2.45
C ALA A 211 -12.11 -17.29 2.00
N GLN A 212 -11.29 -17.27 0.94
CA GLN A 212 -10.62 -18.47 0.43
C GLN A 212 -9.19 -18.62 0.95
N TYR A 213 -8.45 -17.51 1.06
CA TYR A 213 -7.02 -17.51 1.33
C TYR A 213 -6.68 -17.36 2.81
N ALA A 214 -7.47 -16.58 3.55
CA ALA A 214 -7.31 -16.33 4.98
C ALA A 214 -8.65 -16.35 5.73
N PRO A 215 -9.37 -17.49 5.69
CA PRO A 215 -10.72 -17.61 6.26
C PRO A 215 -10.76 -17.40 7.78
N GLU A 216 -9.62 -17.48 8.46
CA GLU A 216 -9.49 -17.22 9.88
C GLU A 216 -9.40 -15.72 10.24
N LEU A 217 -9.22 -14.83 9.26
CA LEU A 217 -9.21 -13.38 9.47
C LEU A 217 -10.63 -12.81 9.31
N ASP A 218 -11.08 -12.08 10.32
CA ASP A 218 -12.38 -11.43 10.36
C ASP A 218 -12.26 -10.02 9.76
N ILE A 219 -12.56 -9.88 8.45
CA ILE A 219 -12.51 -8.60 7.76
C ILE A 219 -13.71 -7.74 8.18
N LEU A 220 -13.47 -6.78 9.08
CA LEU A 220 -14.51 -5.92 9.64
C LEU A 220 -14.90 -4.78 8.69
N ALA A 221 -13.94 -4.27 7.93
CA ALA A 221 -14.12 -3.10 7.09
C ALA A 221 -13.04 -3.04 6.00
N VAL A 222 -13.42 -2.53 4.83
CA VAL A 222 -12.51 -2.22 3.73
C VAL A 222 -12.66 -0.74 3.41
N ALA A 223 -11.56 0.00 3.47
CA ALA A 223 -11.52 1.39 3.08
C ALA A 223 -10.48 1.57 1.99
N VAL A 224 -10.84 2.33 0.95
CA VAL A 224 -9.94 2.68 -0.14
C VAL A 224 -10.10 4.13 -0.56
N ALA A 225 -9.01 4.73 -1.05
CA ALA A 225 -9.02 6.06 -1.63
C ALA A 225 -8.43 6.01 -3.04
N ALA A 226 -9.12 6.60 -4.02
CA ALA A 226 -8.75 6.58 -5.45
C ALA A 226 -8.13 5.25 -5.89
N PRO A 227 -8.82 4.10 -5.68
CA PRO A 227 -8.24 2.80 -5.95
C PRO A 227 -7.98 2.63 -7.44
N ALA A 228 -6.87 2.00 -7.81
CA ALA A 228 -6.62 1.52 -9.18
C ALA A 228 -7.50 0.28 -9.50
N ALA A 229 -8.82 0.44 -9.37
CA ALA A 229 -9.78 -0.67 -9.39
C ALA A 229 -10.04 -1.21 -10.79
N ASP A 230 -10.02 -0.36 -11.82
CA ASP A 230 -10.13 -0.76 -13.23
C ASP A 230 -8.85 -0.37 -13.98
N LEU A 231 -7.97 -1.36 -14.18
CA LEU A 231 -6.70 -1.14 -14.86
C LEU A 231 -6.86 -0.93 -16.36
N THR A 232 -7.94 -1.42 -16.95
CA THR A 232 -8.24 -1.20 -18.37
C THR A 232 -8.61 0.25 -18.61
N ALA A 233 -9.53 0.79 -17.80
CA ALA A 233 -9.92 2.19 -17.85
C ALA A 233 -8.74 3.12 -17.52
N LEU A 234 -8.02 2.84 -16.43
CA LEU A 234 -6.83 3.60 -16.00
C LEU A 234 -5.79 3.68 -17.12
N LEU A 235 -5.39 2.55 -17.73
CA LEU A 235 -4.39 2.61 -18.78
C LEU A 235 -4.93 3.26 -20.05
N SER A 236 -6.20 3.02 -20.41
CA SER A 236 -6.81 3.63 -21.60
C SER A 236 -6.83 5.16 -21.51
N ALA A 237 -7.01 5.72 -20.31
CA ALA A 237 -7.01 7.17 -20.10
C ALA A 237 -5.62 7.80 -20.26
N HIS A 238 -4.56 7.02 -20.03
CA HIS A 238 -3.19 7.53 -19.89
C HIS A 238 -2.20 7.03 -20.95
N LEU A 239 -2.63 6.29 -21.98
CA LEU A 239 -1.72 5.74 -23.02
C LEU A 239 -0.79 6.79 -23.65
N ASP A 240 -1.26 8.04 -23.76
CA ASP A 240 -0.58 9.14 -24.43
C ASP A 240 -0.03 10.21 -23.47
N ASP A 241 0.26 9.84 -22.21
CA ASP A 241 0.93 10.75 -21.25
C ASP A 241 2.00 10.08 -20.38
N ILE A 242 2.65 10.89 -19.54
CA ILE A 242 3.75 10.43 -18.67
C ILE A 242 3.28 9.43 -17.60
N GLN A 243 2.01 9.49 -17.20
CA GLN A 243 1.46 8.57 -16.21
C GLN A 243 1.34 7.17 -16.80
N GLY A 244 0.82 7.04 -18.02
CA GLY A 244 0.72 5.74 -18.70
C GLY A 244 2.09 5.14 -19.01
N VAL A 245 3.07 5.97 -19.38
CA VAL A 245 4.47 5.51 -19.52
C VAL A 245 5.00 4.97 -18.20
N THR A 246 4.79 5.69 -17.09
CA THR A 246 5.30 5.31 -15.77
C THR A 246 4.63 4.04 -15.26
N ILE A 247 3.29 4.01 -15.20
CA ILE A 247 2.50 2.85 -14.75
C ILE A 247 2.76 1.65 -15.66
N GLY A 248 2.71 1.85 -16.98
CA GLY A 248 2.98 0.79 -17.95
C GLY A 248 4.39 0.22 -17.85
N SER A 249 5.39 1.05 -17.50
CA SER A 249 6.76 0.57 -17.30
C SER A 249 6.87 -0.45 -16.17
N TYR A 250 6.14 -0.24 -15.07
CA TYR A 250 6.11 -1.17 -13.93
C TYR A 250 5.16 -2.34 -14.23
N ALA A 251 3.90 -2.05 -14.57
CA ALA A 251 2.85 -3.07 -14.73
C ALA A 251 3.16 -4.07 -15.84
N PHE A 252 3.60 -3.62 -17.02
CA PHE A 252 3.88 -4.56 -18.10
C PHE A 252 5.12 -5.41 -17.84
N THR A 253 6.11 -4.88 -17.12
CA THR A 253 7.29 -5.63 -16.68
C THR A 253 6.89 -6.70 -15.67
N ALA A 254 6.15 -6.34 -14.62
CA ALA A 254 5.62 -7.26 -13.63
C ALA A 254 4.75 -8.35 -14.27
N PHE A 255 3.84 -7.98 -15.15
CA PHE A 255 2.95 -8.94 -15.82
C PHE A 255 3.73 -9.88 -16.75
N ALA A 256 4.73 -9.39 -17.46
CA ALA A 256 5.61 -10.23 -18.27
C ALA A 256 6.42 -11.21 -17.43
N GLU A 257 6.88 -10.82 -16.24
CA GLU A 257 7.61 -11.69 -15.34
C GLU A 257 6.70 -12.74 -14.68
N VAL A 258 5.55 -12.34 -14.17
CA VAL A 258 4.65 -13.21 -13.39
C VAL A 258 3.86 -14.18 -14.28
N TYR A 259 3.44 -13.74 -15.48
CA TYR A 259 2.49 -14.49 -16.31
C TYR A 259 3.11 -15.20 -17.51
N ARG A 260 4.39 -14.97 -17.85
CA ARG A 260 5.07 -15.60 -19.02
C ARG A 260 4.92 -17.11 -19.12
N ASP A 261 4.92 -17.81 -17.99
CA ASP A 261 4.95 -19.27 -17.95
C ASP A 261 3.53 -19.87 -17.80
N THR A 262 2.54 -19.06 -17.41
CA THR A 262 1.15 -19.49 -17.17
C THR A 262 0.14 -18.96 -18.18
N VAL A 263 0.46 -17.88 -18.91
CA VAL A 263 -0.39 -17.26 -19.92
C VAL A 263 0.37 -17.23 -21.26
N PRO A 264 -0.09 -17.96 -22.29
CA PRO A 264 0.57 -17.96 -23.59
C PRO A 264 0.61 -16.57 -24.24
N GLY A 265 1.74 -16.21 -24.84
CA GLY A 265 1.89 -14.97 -25.62
C GLY A 265 2.20 -13.72 -24.81
N VAL A 266 2.47 -13.83 -23.50
CA VAL A 266 2.91 -12.68 -22.70
C VAL A 266 4.39 -12.43 -22.99
N VAL A 267 4.66 -11.53 -23.93
CA VAL A 267 6.02 -11.12 -24.31
C VAL A 267 6.06 -9.60 -24.36
N LEU A 268 6.95 -9.00 -23.55
CA LEU A 268 7.04 -7.54 -23.42
C LEU A 268 7.33 -6.85 -24.77
N ALA A 269 8.11 -7.50 -25.64
CA ALA A 269 8.44 -6.98 -26.96
C ALA A 269 7.28 -6.95 -27.96
N ASP A 270 6.19 -7.67 -27.68
CA ASP A 270 4.98 -7.64 -28.51
C ASP A 270 4.10 -6.43 -28.18
N VAL A 271 4.25 -5.84 -26.99
CA VAL A 271 3.48 -4.66 -26.53
C VAL A 271 4.28 -3.37 -26.50
N LEU A 272 5.58 -3.41 -26.16
CA LEU A 272 6.42 -2.21 -26.01
C LEU A 272 7.26 -1.92 -27.26
N THR A 273 7.47 -0.64 -27.56
CA THR A 273 8.37 -0.23 -28.65
C THR A 273 9.83 -0.57 -28.31
N PRO A 274 10.73 -0.69 -29.31
CA PRO A 274 12.14 -0.96 -29.04
C PRO A 274 12.78 0.08 -28.12
N GLN A 275 12.40 1.36 -28.28
CA GLN A 275 12.88 2.44 -27.42
C GLN A 275 12.38 2.28 -25.98
N ALA A 276 11.11 1.91 -25.79
CA ALA A 276 10.58 1.60 -24.47
C ALA A 276 11.31 0.42 -23.81
N LEU A 277 11.54 -0.68 -24.55
CA LEU A 277 12.27 -1.84 -24.04
C LEU A 277 13.69 -1.52 -23.55
N GLU A 278 14.36 -0.52 -24.14
CA GLU A 278 15.69 -0.07 -23.71
C GLU A 278 15.63 0.75 -22.41
N ILE A 279 14.57 1.53 -22.19
CA ILE A 279 14.45 2.48 -21.08
C ILE A 279 13.78 1.87 -19.85
N VAL A 280 12.77 1.02 -20.03
CA VAL A 280 11.97 0.41 -18.96
C VAL A 280 12.81 -0.26 -17.87
N PRO A 281 13.89 -1.01 -18.15
CA PRO A 281 14.75 -1.57 -17.09
C PRO A 281 15.43 -0.50 -16.21
N THR A 282 15.66 0.71 -16.74
CA THR A 282 16.18 1.83 -15.94
C THR A 282 15.07 2.48 -15.13
N MET A 283 13.89 2.69 -15.71
CA MET A 283 12.71 3.19 -14.99
C MET A 283 12.35 2.30 -13.80
N ASN A 284 12.39 0.97 -13.97
CA ASN A 284 12.08 -0.01 -12.94
C ASN A 284 13.08 -0.05 -11.78
N ARG A 285 14.26 0.60 -11.91
CA ARG A 285 15.23 0.79 -10.82
C ARG A 285 15.04 2.09 -10.04
N LEU A 286 14.17 2.99 -10.51
CA LEU A 286 13.92 4.28 -9.90
C LEU A 286 12.68 4.20 -9.01
N CYS A 287 12.78 4.73 -7.80
CA CYS A 287 11.66 4.82 -6.88
C CYS A 287 10.88 6.10 -7.17
N LEU A 288 9.56 5.99 -7.31
CA LEU A 288 8.68 7.04 -7.77
C LEU A 288 8.91 8.33 -6.97
N LEU A 289 8.72 8.28 -5.65
CA LEU A 289 8.72 9.47 -4.80
C LEU A 289 10.08 10.19 -4.71
N THR A 290 11.19 9.47 -4.89
CA THR A 290 12.55 10.04 -4.79
C THR A 290 13.15 10.38 -6.15
N ASN A 291 12.58 9.87 -7.24
CA ASN A 291 13.18 9.96 -8.58
C ASN A 291 12.24 10.49 -9.66
N ILE A 292 11.10 11.11 -9.32
CA ILE A 292 10.17 11.74 -10.29
C ILE A 292 10.89 12.53 -11.39
N PRO A 293 11.85 13.44 -11.10
CA PRO A 293 12.47 14.23 -12.17
C PRO A 293 13.24 13.38 -13.19
N GLU A 294 13.88 12.31 -12.73
CA GLU A 294 14.60 11.40 -13.62
C GLU A 294 13.65 10.49 -14.39
N LEU A 295 12.62 9.95 -13.72
CA LEU A 295 11.55 9.18 -14.36
C LEU A 295 10.90 9.98 -15.50
N HIS A 296 10.54 11.24 -15.25
CA HIS A 296 10.00 12.13 -16.27
C HIS A 296 11.02 12.39 -17.38
N ARG A 297 12.27 12.69 -17.04
CA ARG A 297 13.32 12.97 -18.04
C ARG A 297 13.53 11.81 -19.03
N ILE A 298 13.43 10.56 -18.57
CA ILE A 298 13.61 9.37 -19.43
C ILE A 298 12.30 8.85 -20.02
N GLY A 299 11.16 9.11 -19.37
CA GLY A 299 9.84 8.66 -19.77
C GLY A 299 9.11 9.62 -20.72
N GLU A 300 9.25 10.94 -20.57
CA GLU A 300 8.62 11.94 -21.45
C GLU A 300 8.92 11.71 -22.94
N PRO A 301 10.15 11.33 -23.36
CA PRO A 301 10.44 11.00 -24.75
C PRO A 301 9.71 9.76 -25.30
N LEU A 302 9.08 8.95 -24.44
CA LEU A 302 8.30 7.76 -24.82
C LEU A 302 6.81 8.06 -24.95
N VAL A 303 6.34 9.24 -24.54
CA VAL A 303 4.91 9.60 -24.62
C VAL A 303 4.43 9.57 -26.07
N GLY A 304 3.37 8.80 -26.33
CA GLY A 304 2.84 8.54 -27.68
C GLY A 304 3.63 7.52 -28.52
N ASP A 305 4.73 6.97 -28.02
CA ASP A 305 5.53 5.92 -28.68
C ASP A 305 6.00 4.84 -27.67
N PHE A 306 5.29 4.67 -26.56
CA PHE A 306 5.64 3.71 -25.52
C PHE A 306 5.21 2.28 -25.92
N THR A 307 4.00 2.14 -26.43
CA THR A 307 3.41 0.86 -26.84
C THR A 307 3.33 0.71 -28.36
N ARG A 308 3.58 -0.50 -28.88
CA ARG A 308 3.43 -0.86 -30.31
C ARG A 308 1.99 -1.14 -30.72
N VAL A 309 1.20 -1.59 -29.76
CA VAL A 309 -0.21 -1.93 -29.87
C VAL A 309 -0.91 -1.38 -28.64
N ASP A 310 -2.20 -1.11 -28.74
CA ASP A 310 -2.99 -0.73 -27.57
C ASP A 310 -3.15 -1.95 -26.63
N PRO A 311 -2.55 -1.95 -25.44
CA PRO A 311 -2.59 -3.07 -24.50
C PRO A 311 -4.00 -3.28 -23.91
N THR A 312 -4.85 -2.25 -23.92
CA THR A 312 -6.21 -2.31 -23.37
C THR A 312 -7.17 -3.06 -24.30
N THR A 313 -6.78 -3.24 -25.57
CA THR A 313 -7.58 -3.94 -26.58
C THR A 313 -6.89 -5.15 -27.19
N THR A 314 -5.61 -5.40 -26.88
CA THR A 314 -4.80 -6.47 -27.47
C THR A 314 -4.52 -7.61 -26.48
N GLU A 315 -4.82 -8.85 -26.87
CA GLU A 315 -4.49 -10.04 -26.07
C GLU A 315 -3.00 -10.40 -26.11
N PRO A 316 -2.44 -11.00 -25.05
CA PRO A 316 -3.10 -11.34 -23.78
C PRO A 316 -3.18 -10.18 -22.76
N TRP A 317 -2.65 -9.00 -23.11
CA TRP A 317 -2.52 -7.86 -22.19
C TRP A 317 -3.86 -7.32 -21.70
N LYS A 318 -4.85 -7.26 -22.58
CA LYS A 318 -6.23 -6.93 -22.22
C LYS A 318 -6.74 -7.84 -21.10
N SER A 319 -6.71 -9.17 -21.31
CA SER A 319 -7.15 -10.13 -20.30
C SER A 319 -6.35 -10.03 -18.99
N LEU A 320 -5.08 -9.65 -19.05
CA LEU A 320 -4.26 -9.45 -17.85
C LEU A 320 -4.64 -8.17 -17.08
N LEU A 321 -4.95 -7.07 -17.77
CA LEU A 321 -5.47 -5.86 -17.14
C LEU A 321 -6.82 -6.13 -16.47
N GLU A 322 -7.73 -6.83 -17.16
CA GLU A 322 -9.02 -7.26 -16.60
C GLU A 322 -8.83 -8.20 -15.39
N ARG A 323 -7.94 -9.19 -15.48
CA ARG A 323 -7.64 -10.13 -14.38
C ARG A 323 -7.10 -9.44 -13.12
N ASN A 324 -6.39 -8.33 -13.28
CA ASN A 324 -5.80 -7.58 -12.18
C ASN A 324 -6.60 -6.32 -11.81
N SER A 325 -7.80 -6.16 -12.37
CA SER A 325 -8.80 -5.19 -11.94
C SER A 325 -9.67 -5.81 -10.84
N ALA A 326 -10.08 -4.99 -9.86
CA ALA A 326 -10.94 -5.40 -8.77
C ALA A 326 -12.44 -5.39 -9.18
N GLY A 327 -13.29 -5.94 -8.32
CA GLY A 327 -14.74 -6.03 -8.49
C GLY A 327 -15.21 -7.34 -9.11
N SER A 328 -14.37 -8.37 -9.09
CA SER A 328 -14.68 -9.68 -9.65
C SER A 328 -15.47 -10.57 -8.68
N THR A 329 -15.27 -10.35 -7.38
CA THR A 329 -15.78 -11.21 -6.30
C THR A 329 -16.32 -10.36 -5.16
N PRO A 330 -17.61 -10.47 -4.78
CA PRO A 330 -18.13 -9.70 -3.65
C PRO A 330 -17.59 -10.22 -2.31
N PHE A 331 -17.58 -9.34 -1.31
CA PHE A 331 -17.26 -9.68 0.08
C PHE A 331 -18.26 -9.05 1.06
N ASP A 332 -18.38 -9.61 2.26
CA ASP A 332 -19.42 -9.23 3.23
C ASP A 332 -19.10 -7.94 4.02
N ALA A 333 -17.82 -7.58 4.13
CA ALA A 333 -17.38 -6.42 4.90
C ALA A 333 -17.89 -5.10 4.25
N PRO A 334 -18.33 -4.10 5.05
CA PRO A 334 -18.64 -2.78 4.53
C PRO A 334 -17.44 -2.14 3.80
N LEU A 335 -17.72 -1.48 2.67
CA LEU A 335 -16.73 -0.88 1.79
C LEU A 335 -16.88 0.66 1.79
N PHE A 336 -15.83 1.37 2.21
CA PHE A 336 -15.71 2.81 2.06
C PHE A 336 -14.80 3.16 0.89
N ILE A 337 -15.29 3.97 -0.04
CA ILE A 337 -14.52 4.44 -1.20
C ILE A 337 -14.47 5.96 -1.17
N ALA A 338 -13.27 6.53 -1.08
CA ALA A 338 -13.08 7.98 -1.25
C ALA A 338 -12.50 8.31 -2.63
N GLN A 339 -13.00 9.38 -3.24
CA GLN A 339 -12.52 9.86 -4.55
C GLN A 339 -12.36 11.38 -4.55
N GLY A 340 -11.27 11.85 -5.16
CA GLY A 340 -11.06 13.27 -5.41
C GLY A 340 -11.68 13.68 -6.74
N LEU A 341 -12.44 14.78 -6.78
CA LEU A 341 -12.99 15.29 -8.04
C LEU A 341 -11.98 16.11 -8.86
N ALA A 342 -10.80 16.38 -8.30
CA ALA A 342 -9.66 16.97 -8.99
C ALA A 342 -8.53 15.95 -9.19
N ASP A 343 -8.85 14.65 -9.09
CA ASP A 343 -7.94 13.58 -9.47
C ASP A 343 -7.84 13.55 -11.00
N GLU A 344 -6.60 13.57 -11.50
CA GLU A 344 -6.27 13.54 -12.93
C GLU A 344 -5.56 12.23 -13.31
N LEU A 345 -5.50 11.25 -12.39
CA LEU A 345 -4.89 9.94 -12.61
C LEU A 345 -5.92 8.81 -12.48
N VAL A 346 -6.71 8.82 -11.43
CA VAL A 346 -7.84 7.89 -11.29
C VAL A 346 -9.11 8.71 -11.46
N ASP A 347 -9.71 8.60 -12.64
CA ASP A 347 -10.87 9.40 -13.00
C ASP A 347 -12.06 9.14 -12.05
N ALA A 348 -12.71 10.23 -11.65
CA ALA A 348 -13.80 10.14 -10.68
C ALA A 348 -15.01 9.37 -11.22
N ASP A 349 -15.25 9.45 -12.54
CA ASP A 349 -16.32 8.72 -13.21
C ASP A 349 -16.09 7.20 -13.18
N ASP A 350 -14.83 6.75 -13.37
CA ASP A 350 -14.46 5.33 -13.27
C ASP A 350 -14.67 4.81 -11.85
N THR A 351 -14.25 5.59 -10.84
CA THR A 351 -14.46 5.20 -9.43
C THR A 351 -15.95 5.21 -9.05
N THR A 352 -16.74 6.13 -9.61
CA THR A 352 -18.20 6.16 -9.45
C THR A 352 -18.83 4.90 -10.06
N GLY A 353 -18.39 4.52 -11.26
CA GLY A 353 -18.81 3.29 -11.93
C GLY A 353 -18.48 2.05 -11.10
N PHE A 354 -17.26 1.96 -10.59
CA PHE A 354 -16.82 0.88 -9.70
C PHE A 354 -17.67 0.80 -8.42
N ALA A 355 -17.90 1.93 -7.73
CA ALA A 355 -18.74 1.95 -6.54
C ALA A 355 -20.17 1.48 -6.81
N GLY A 356 -20.74 1.86 -7.96
CA GLY A 356 -22.05 1.40 -8.42
C GLY A 356 -22.08 -0.10 -8.73
N HIS A 357 -21.02 -0.62 -9.35
CA HIS A 357 -20.83 -2.05 -9.62
C HIS A 357 -20.79 -2.87 -8.33
N GLU A 358 -19.93 -2.51 -7.37
CA GLU A 358 -19.83 -3.18 -6.07
C GLU A 358 -21.18 -3.19 -5.32
N ALA A 359 -21.88 -2.05 -5.30
CA ALA A 359 -23.22 -1.97 -4.71
C ALA A 359 -24.23 -2.88 -5.42
N SER A 360 -24.10 -3.06 -6.74
CA SER A 360 -24.96 -3.95 -7.53
C SER A 360 -24.76 -5.44 -7.20
N LEU A 361 -23.58 -5.79 -6.67
CA LEU A 361 -23.29 -7.13 -6.13
C LEU A 361 -23.88 -7.36 -4.73
N GLY A 362 -24.52 -6.34 -4.13
CA GLY A 362 -25.18 -6.41 -2.83
C GLY A 362 -24.31 -5.97 -1.65
N MET A 363 -23.16 -5.36 -1.91
CA MET A 363 -22.22 -4.89 -0.88
C MET A 363 -22.69 -3.59 -0.21
N ASP A 364 -22.34 -3.40 1.06
CA ASP A 364 -22.58 -2.15 1.81
C ASP A 364 -21.51 -1.10 1.45
N VAL A 365 -21.76 -0.34 0.37
CA VAL A 365 -20.84 0.66 -0.16
C VAL A 365 -21.17 2.07 0.36
N THR A 366 -20.18 2.71 0.97
CA THR A 366 -20.18 4.14 1.31
C THR A 366 -19.22 4.89 0.38
N TYR A 367 -19.75 5.65 -0.56
CA TYR A 367 -18.95 6.48 -1.48
C TYR A 367 -18.80 7.91 -0.97
N HIS A 368 -17.58 8.45 -0.99
CA HIS A 368 -17.23 9.75 -0.45
C HIS A 368 -16.39 10.59 -1.42
N GLU A 369 -17.06 11.50 -2.14
CA GLU A 369 -16.40 12.45 -3.04
C GLU A 369 -15.83 13.66 -2.29
N ILE A 370 -14.64 14.11 -2.70
CA ILE A 370 -13.94 15.26 -2.13
C ILE A 370 -13.62 16.26 -3.24
N PRO A 371 -14.37 17.37 -3.36
CA PRO A 371 -14.34 18.22 -4.56
C PRO A 371 -12.98 18.81 -4.97
N PHE A 372 -12.08 19.03 -4.02
CA PHE A 372 -10.78 19.69 -4.25
C PHE A 372 -9.59 18.76 -4.03
N ALA A 373 -9.83 17.49 -3.69
CA ALA A 373 -8.74 16.53 -3.56
C ALA A 373 -8.29 16.08 -4.95
N ASN A 374 -6.98 16.04 -5.13
CA ASN A 374 -6.32 15.39 -6.25
C ASN A 374 -5.80 14.00 -5.82
N HIS A 375 -5.20 13.26 -6.76
CA HIS A 375 -4.69 11.91 -6.51
C HIS A 375 -3.83 11.81 -5.25
N GLY A 376 -2.81 12.68 -5.10
CA GLY A 376 -1.90 12.62 -3.97
C GLY A 376 -2.48 13.07 -2.62
N THR A 377 -3.66 13.70 -2.59
CA THR A 377 -4.25 14.29 -1.37
C THR A 377 -5.52 13.61 -0.89
N VAL A 378 -6.22 12.86 -1.76
CA VAL A 378 -7.51 12.24 -1.46
C VAL A 378 -7.46 11.32 -0.24
N ALA A 379 -6.41 10.48 -0.12
CA ALA A 379 -6.26 9.59 1.04
C ALA A 379 -6.23 10.38 2.36
N TYR A 380 -5.48 11.47 2.43
CA TYR A 380 -5.40 12.32 3.63
C TYR A 380 -6.68 13.13 3.90
N PHE A 381 -7.28 13.70 2.86
CA PHE A 381 -8.51 14.49 3.00
C PHE A 381 -9.73 13.63 3.32
N SER A 382 -9.70 12.34 2.99
CA SER A 382 -10.76 11.39 3.34
C SER A 382 -10.74 10.99 4.81
N LEU A 383 -9.60 11.10 5.51
CA LEU A 383 -9.42 10.58 6.88
C LEU A 383 -10.55 11.00 7.86
N PRO A 384 -11.01 12.26 7.92
CA PRO A 384 -12.10 12.61 8.83
C PRO A 384 -13.42 11.87 8.53
N GLY A 385 -13.72 11.64 7.26
CA GLY A 385 -14.90 10.88 6.81
C GLY A 385 -14.74 9.38 7.06
N MET A 386 -13.62 8.82 6.58
CA MET A 386 -13.26 7.41 6.72
C MET A 386 -13.22 6.99 8.19
N LEU A 387 -12.56 7.74 9.08
CA LEU A 387 -12.46 7.39 10.49
C LEU A 387 -13.81 7.44 11.22
N ARG A 388 -14.68 8.41 10.88
CA ARG A 388 -16.05 8.46 11.45
C ARG A 388 -16.89 7.27 10.98
N TRP A 389 -16.76 6.90 9.71
CA TRP A 389 -17.41 5.71 9.18
C TRP A 389 -16.90 4.45 9.89
N LEU A 390 -15.57 4.31 10.01
CA LEU A 390 -14.92 3.18 10.66
C LEU A 390 -15.34 3.03 12.13
N ASP A 391 -15.41 4.13 12.88
CA ASP A 391 -15.89 4.13 14.27
C ASP A 391 -17.31 3.57 14.38
N GLY A 392 -18.17 3.81 13.38
CA GLY A 392 -19.53 3.29 13.32
C GLY A 392 -19.63 1.81 12.93
N VAL A 393 -18.62 1.28 12.22
CA VAL A 393 -18.54 -0.13 11.81
C VAL A 393 -17.95 -0.98 12.94
N VAL A 394 -16.81 -0.58 13.50
CA VAL A 394 -16.06 -1.35 14.52
C VAL A 394 -16.72 -1.31 15.91
N ALA A 395 -17.64 -0.39 16.16
CA ALA A 395 -18.40 -0.34 17.41
C ALA A 395 -19.60 -1.29 17.46
N ARG A 396 -19.96 -1.93 16.33
CA ARG A 396 -21.01 -2.96 16.25
C ARG A 396 -20.44 -4.31 16.63
#